data_AF-A0A6N0Z7X1-F1
#
_entry.id   AF-A0A6N0Z7X1-F1
#
_cell.length_a   1.000
_cell.length_b   1.000
_cell.length_c   1.000
_cell.angle_alpha   90.00
_cell.angle_beta   90.00
_cell.angle_gamma   90.00
#
_symmetry.space_group_name_H-M   'P 1'
#
loop_
_entity.id
_entity.type
_entity.pdbx_description
1 polymer ?
#
loop_
_entity_poly.entity_id
_entity_poly.type
_entity_poly.pdbx_seq_one_letter_code
_entity_poly.pdbx_strand_id
1 'polypeptide(L)' 'MNTLSAETIRRLMRQNRKTIRGIAQEWNLTMKRVRYVRNHGVTGEHFVRDWLEILTGKDPEDQSSAWLPE' A
#
# COMPACT_ATOMS: atom_id res chain seq x y z
N MET A 1 -8.53 15.65 4.41
CA MET A 1 -8.60 14.56 3.40
C MET A 1 -7.21 13.98 3.21
N ASN A 2 -6.99 12.73 3.61
CA ASN A 2 -5.72 12.05 3.36
C ASN A 2 -5.56 11.73 1.87
N THR A 3 -4.34 11.92 1.35
CA THR A 3 -3.99 11.69 -0.06
C THR A 3 -2.61 11.05 -0.15
N LEU A 4 -2.46 10.00 -0.96
CA LEU A 4 -1.16 9.48 -1.38
C LEU A 4 -0.87 9.94 -2.80
N SER A 5 0.19 10.73 -2.97
CA SER A 5 0.62 11.15 -4.31
C SER A 5 1.25 10.00 -5.09
N ALA A 6 1.22 10.10 -6.42
CA ALA A 6 1.86 9.13 -7.30
C ALA A 6 3.37 8.98 -7.04
N GLU A 7 4.05 10.06 -6.67
CA GLU A 7 5.48 10.04 -6.30
C GLU A 7 5.74 9.24 -5.04
N THR A 8 4.94 9.45 -3.99
CA THR A 8 5.03 8.68 -2.74
C THR A 8 4.81 7.19 -3.00
N ILE A 9 3.82 6.85 -3.82
CA ILE A 9 3.56 5.46 -4.20
C ILE A 9 4.75 4.84 -4.91
N ARG A 10 5.34 5.53 -5.90
CA ARG A 10 6.54 5.04 -6.61
C ARG A 10 7.72 4.86 -5.66
N ARG A 11 7.91 5.79 -4.72
CA ARG A 11 8.98 5.72 -3.72
C ARG A 11 8.80 4.51 -2.82
N LEU A 12 7.60 4.31 -2.26
CA LEU A 12 7.28 3.18 -1.40
C LEU A 12 7.41 1.84 -2.13
N MET A 13 6.93 1.75 -3.38
CA MET A 13 7.12 0.56 -4.22
C MET A 13 8.59 0.21 -4.39
N ARG A 14 9.47 1.20 -4.64
CA ARG A 14 10.92 0.98 -4.77
C ARG A 14 11.56 0.57 -3.45
N GLN A 15 11.22 1.26 -2.35
CA GLN A 15 11.77 1.00 -1.02
C GLN A 15 11.41 -0.41 -0.53
N ASN A 16 10.15 -0.81 -0.69
CA ASN A 16 9.64 -2.11 -0.21
C ASN A 16 9.70 -3.20 -1.30
N ARG A 17 10.37 -2.93 -2.43
CA ARG A 17 10.54 -3.87 -3.56
C ARG A 17 9.22 -4.45 -4.09
N LYS A 18 8.10 -3.73 -3.93
CA LYS A 18 6.78 -4.14 -4.43
C LYS A 18 6.69 -3.86 -5.92
N THR A 19 6.35 -4.89 -6.70
CA THR A 19 6.11 -4.77 -8.14
C THR A 19 4.61 -4.72 -8.45
N ILE A 20 4.23 -4.18 -9.61
CA ILE A 20 2.81 -4.16 -10.02
C ILE A 20 2.21 -5.57 -10.03
N ARG A 21 2.97 -6.55 -10.55
CA ARG A 21 2.55 -7.94 -10.61
C ARG A 21 2.45 -8.56 -9.22
N GLY A 22 3.44 -8.32 -8.36
CA GLY A 22 3.46 -8.83 -6.99
C GLY A 22 2.25 -8.34 -6.20
N ILE A 23 2.00 -7.03 -6.21
CA ILE A 23 0.83 -6.44 -5.54
C ILE A 23 -0.48 -7.04 -6.08
N ALA A 24 -0.60 -7.13 -7.41
CA ALA A 24 -1.80 -7.67 -8.04
C ALA A 24 -2.10 -9.12 -7.62
N GLN A 25 -1.06 -9.96 -7.52
CA GLN A 25 -1.20 -11.36 -7.13
C GLN A 25 -1.49 -11.53 -5.63
N GLU A 26 -0.77 -10.79 -4.78
CA GLU A 26 -0.87 -10.90 -3.31
C GLU A 26 -2.22 -10.40 -2.79
N TRP A 27 -2.76 -9.33 -3.39
CA TRP A 27 -3.97 -8.66 -2.92
C TRP A 27 -5.21 -8.90 -3.81
N ASN A 28 -5.12 -9.83 -4.75
CA ASN A 28 -6.19 -10.13 -5.72
C ASN A 28 -6.70 -8.87 -6.47
N LEU A 29 -5.77 -7.99 -6.86
CA LEU A 29 -6.06 -6.75 -7.58
C LEU A 29 -5.72 -6.90 -9.07
N THR A 30 -6.38 -6.11 -9.92
CA THR A 30 -5.97 -6.04 -11.32
C THR A 30 -4.69 -5.23 -11.48
N MET A 31 -3.78 -5.68 -12.36
CA MET A 31 -2.59 -4.89 -12.71
C MET A 31 -2.93 -3.49 -13.24
N LYS A 32 -4.12 -3.33 -13.85
CA LYS A 32 -4.64 -2.03 -14.31
C LYS A 32 -4.88 -1.08 -13.12
N ARG A 33 -5.49 -1.58 -12.03
CA ARG A 33 -5.74 -0.78 -10.82
C ARG A 33 -4.44 -0.31 -10.17
N VAL A 34 -3.46 -1.22 -10.02
CA VAL A 34 -2.15 -0.86 -9.46
C VAL A 34 -1.42 0.17 -10.33
N ARG A 35 -1.48 0.02 -11.66
CA ARG A 35 -0.89 0.99 -12.59
C ARG A 35 -1.58 2.35 -12.53
N TYR A 36 -2.91 2.37 -12.41
CA TYR A 36 -3.68 3.61 -12.26
C TYR A 36 -3.22 4.36 -11.01
N VAL A 37 -3.16 3.69 -9.86
CA VAL A 37 -2.77 4.29 -8.59
C VAL A 37 -1.31 4.74 -8.60
N ARG A 38 -0.38 3.97 -9.18
CA ARG A 38 1.01 4.39 -9.37
C ARG A 38 1.17 5.66 -10.22
N ASN A 39 0.22 5.92 -11.13
CA ASN A 39 0.29 7.05 -12.04
C ASN A 39 -0.45 8.29 -11.53
N HIS A 40 -1.59 8.11 -10.85
CA HIS A 40 -2.48 9.19 -10.44
C HIS A 40 -2.45 9.47 -8.93
N GLY A 41 -1.91 8.55 -8.13
CA GLY A 41 -2.07 8.57 -6.69
C GLY A 41 -3.44 8.04 -6.28
N VAL A 42 -3.78 8.25 -5.01
CA VAL A 42 -5.04 7.85 -4.42
C VAL A 42 -5.48 8.86 -3.38
N THR A 43 -6.77 9.18 -3.37
CA THR A 43 -7.40 10.11 -2.45
C THR A 43 -8.49 9.40 -1.66
N GLY A 44 -8.74 9.86 -0.44
CA GLY A 44 -9.74 9.25 0.45
C GLY A 44 -9.08 8.40 1.52
N GLU A 45 -9.60 8.51 2.74
CA GLU A 45 -8.97 7.97 3.94
C GLU A 45 -8.83 6.45 3.91
N HIS A 46 -9.92 5.73 3.59
CA HIS A 46 -9.91 4.27 3.46
C HIS A 46 -8.93 3.80 2.38
N PHE A 47 -8.97 4.42 1.19
CA PHE A 47 -8.08 4.02 0.11
C PHE A 47 -6.61 4.31 0.41
N VAL A 48 -6.32 5.43 1.07
CA VAL A 48 -4.95 5.76 1.49
C VAL A 48 -4.43 4.72 2.49
N ARG A 49 -5.27 4.28 3.44
CA ARG A 49 -4.92 3.24 4.40
C ARG A 49 -4.60 1.91 3.72
N ASP A 50 -5.51 1.42 2.87
CA ASP A 50 -5.32 0.16 2.14
C ASP A 50 -4.04 0.19 1.30
N TRP A 51 -3.81 1.28 0.57
CA TRP A 51 -2.62 1.40 -0.28
C TRP A 51 -1.33 1.56 0.51
N LEU A 52 -1.36 2.19 1.69
CA LEU A 52 -0.22 2.22 2.58
C LEU A 52 0.11 0.81 3.04
N GLU A 53 -0.86 0.06 3.55
CA GLU A 53 -0.70 -1.32 4.01
C GLU A 53 -0.17 -2.24 2.89
N ILE A 54 -0.77 -2.19 1.71
CA ILE A 54 -0.31 -2.94 0.51
C ILE A 54 1.16 -2.64 0.20
N LEU A 55 1.58 -1.38 0.33
CA LEU A 55 2.92 -0.93 -0.06
C LEU A 55 3.97 -1.15 1.02
N THR A 56 3.62 -1.04 2.30
CA THR A 56 4.54 -1.20 3.45
C THR A 56 4.54 -2.62 4.01
N GLY A 57 3.50 -3.42 3.74
CA GLY A 57 3.27 -4.70 4.37
C GLY A 57 3.03 -4.60 5.88
N LYS A 58 2.68 -3.40 6.37
CA LYS A 58 2.34 -3.13 7.76
C LYS A 58 0.99 -2.46 7.77
N ASP A 59 0.03 -3.07 8.44
CA ASP A 59 -1.21 -2.38 8.77
C ASP A 59 -0.86 -1.30 9.82
N PRO A 60 -1.19 -0.02 9.56
CA PRO A 60 -0.92 1.06 10.51
C PRO A 60 -1.65 0.89 11.86
N GLU A 61 -2.67 0.04 11.94
CA GLU A 61 -3.39 -0.30 13.18
C GLU A 61 -2.90 -1.60 13.83
N ASP A 62 -1.98 -2.34 13.21
CA ASP A 62 -1.47 -3.60 13.75
C ASP A 62 -0.45 -3.36 14.87
N GLN A 63 -0.99 -3.10 16.06
CA GLN A 63 -0.28 -3.09 17.34
C GLN A 63 -0.10 -4.52 17.92
N SER A 64 -0.31 -5.58 17.13
CA SER A 64 -0.30 -6.96 17.64
C SER A 64 1.05 -7.44 18.17
N SER A 65 2.15 -6.73 17.92
CA SER A 65 3.46 -7.05 18.50
C SER A 65 3.66 -6.55 19.95
N ALA A 66 2.64 -5.97 20.60
CA ALA A 66 2.74 -5.48 21.99
C ALA A 66 2.34 -6.51 23.06
N TRP A 67 1.81 -7.69 22.70
CA TRP A 67 1.37 -8.70 23.67
C TRP A 67 1.72 -10.13 23.25
N LEU A 68 2.92 -10.57 23.63
CA LEU A 68 3.21 -11.99 23.93
C LEU A 68 3.96 -12.01 25.27
N PRO A 69 3.34 -12.47 26.38
CA PRO A 69 4.09 -12.81 27.58
C PRO A 69 4.92 -14.08 27.33
N GLU A 70 6.15 -14.09 27.84
CA GLU A 70 7.14 -15.19 27.77
C GLU A 70 6.66 -16.51 28.39
#